data_AF-A0A397D389-F1
#
_entry.id   AF-A0A397D389-F1
#
_cell.length_a   1.000
_cell.length_b   1.000
_cell.length_c   1.000
_cell.angle_alpha   90.00
_cell.angle_beta   90.00
_cell.angle_gamma   90.00
#
_symmetry.space_group_name_H-M   'P 1'
#
loop_
_entity.id
_entity.type
_entity.pdbx_description
1 polymer ?
#
loop_
_entity_poly.entity_id
_entity_poly.type
_entity_poly.pdbx_seq_one_letter_code
_entity_poly.pdbx_strand_id
1 'polypeptide(L)'
;MGGPTSTTAAAAPEGTTTTLQARVLDVMKNSVAWEAKHKEVNEGFVVTRFPPEPNGYLHVGHAKSMSMNFSQAFDKLGVAEDKRRTIFRYDDTNPEAESQEYIEAIRANVDWLGWKPWKTTYSSEYFDQLYAFALELIHKGRAYVCHQSKAEIEASRSILRDLHGRASAEGLVLTESVLAAAASPFRNRSVADNLRHFERMRRGEYAEGAASLRLKMQLDSPNPNMWDFVAYRIKFVPHPHIGSKWCIYPTYDYTHCIVDALEHIDYSICTLEFETRRESYYWLLDVLDLYKPTVYEFARLNITFTVLSKRKLLKLVTHGLVRGWDDPRLATLNGLRRRGFSAPILNAFCKDIGVTRVQSTIQIQRLYAVARAHLGDASKRAMAVLDPVPVVVDNYEPYTCEVLDYPQDKDVEHGRHSSHPVELTRTFYLDRSDVRSVDSAGFFGVAPSKIVRLKYGPVFTCTRVDVDASVCR
;
A
#
# COMPACT_ATOMS: atom_id res chain seq x y z
N MET A 1 -17.27 -1.55 61.12
CA MET A 1 -17.71 -0.19 60.74
C MET A 1 -16.58 0.44 59.94
N GLY A 2 -16.37 -0.05 58.71
CA GLY A 2 -15.36 0.46 57.79
C GLY A 2 -16.04 1.38 56.79
N GLY A 3 -15.64 2.66 56.76
CA GLY A 3 -16.06 3.60 55.74
C GLY A 3 -15.17 3.47 54.50
N PRO A 4 -15.72 3.53 53.27
CA PRO A 4 -14.92 3.42 52.07
C PRO A 4 -14.28 4.77 51.75
N THR A 5 -12.96 4.81 51.72
CA THR A 5 -12.18 5.93 51.18
C THR A 5 -12.24 5.88 49.65
N SER A 6 -12.96 6.83 49.04
CA SER A 6 -12.93 7.02 47.59
C SER A 6 -11.58 7.58 47.17
N THR A 7 -10.77 6.74 46.54
CA THR A 7 -9.56 7.17 45.83
C THR A 7 -10.00 7.75 44.48
N THR A 8 -9.97 9.07 44.38
CA THR A 8 -10.09 9.78 43.11
C THR A 8 -8.89 9.41 42.24
N ALA A 9 -9.14 8.61 41.20
CA ALA A 9 -8.18 8.37 40.14
C ALA A 9 -7.91 9.71 39.44
N ALA A 10 -6.71 10.25 39.63
CA ALA A 10 -6.22 11.37 38.84
C ALA A 10 -6.15 10.90 37.37
N ALA A 11 -6.95 11.54 36.52
CA ALA A 11 -6.91 11.34 35.08
C ALA A 11 -5.49 11.63 34.57
N ALA A 12 -4.89 10.65 33.90
CA ALA A 12 -3.67 10.86 33.14
C ALA A 12 -3.96 11.91 32.05
N PRO A 13 -3.05 12.88 31.82
CA PRO A 13 -3.26 13.86 30.76
C PRO A 13 -3.26 13.14 29.40
N GLU A 14 -4.26 13.44 28.58
CA GLU A 14 -4.32 13.03 27.17
C GLU A 14 -3.15 13.66 26.42
N GLY A 15 -2.03 12.94 26.39
CA GLY A 15 -0.87 13.28 25.57
C GLY A 15 -1.18 12.95 24.11
N THR A 16 -1.34 13.98 23.28
CA THR A 16 -1.16 13.92 21.83
C THR A 16 0.08 13.09 21.52
N THR A 17 -0.09 11.94 20.84
CA THR A 17 0.98 11.00 20.54
C THR A 17 1.87 11.54 19.42
N THR A 18 2.78 12.45 19.77
CA THR A 18 3.63 13.26 18.87
C THR A 18 4.94 12.58 18.47
N THR A 19 5.04 11.24 18.48
CA THR A 19 6.26 10.55 18.05
C THR A 19 5.99 9.24 17.33
N LEU A 20 6.66 9.04 16.18
CA LEU A 20 6.83 7.72 15.57
C LEU A 20 7.82 6.92 16.41
N GLN A 21 7.34 6.26 17.46
CA GLN A 21 8.19 5.45 18.32
C GLN A 21 8.46 4.08 17.67
N ALA A 22 9.69 3.86 17.22
CA ALA A 22 10.17 2.55 16.81
C ALA A 22 10.55 1.74 18.06
N ARG A 23 10.29 0.43 18.06
CA ARG A 23 10.87 -0.48 19.09
C ARG A 23 12.40 -0.48 19.03
N VAL A 24 13.06 0.02 20.06
CA VAL A 24 14.53 0.17 20.06
C VAL A 24 15.19 -1.18 20.32
N LEU A 25 16.18 -1.54 19.49
CA LEU A 25 17.15 -2.60 19.75
C LEU A 25 18.52 -1.92 19.90
N ASP A 26 19.42 -2.45 20.73
CA ASP A 26 20.74 -1.82 20.90
C ASP A 26 21.54 -1.76 19.60
N VAL A 27 21.37 -2.76 18.73
CA VAL A 27 21.97 -2.80 17.39
C VAL A 27 21.52 -1.66 16.47
N MET A 28 20.46 -0.92 16.81
CA MET A 28 19.94 0.20 16.02
C MET A 28 20.76 1.48 16.16
N LYS A 29 21.62 1.59 17.18
CA LYS A 29 22.37 2.81 17.45
C LYS A 29 23.46 2.99 16.38
N ASN A 30 23.51 4.20 15.83
CA ASN A 30 24.58 4.63 14.93
C ASN A 30 25.79 5.08 15.75
N SER A 31 26.98 4.98 15.17
CA SER A 31 28.16 5.63 15.72
C SER A 31 28.06 7.14 15.55
N VAL A 32 28.76 7.91 16.40
CA VAL A 32 28.80 9.38 16.28
C VAL A 32 29.29 9.83 14.90
N ALA A 33 30.23 9.07 14.31
CA ALA A 33 30.72 9.33 12.96
C ALA A 33 29.63 9.15 11.89
N TRP A 34 28.84 8.08 11.97
CA TRP A 34 27.73 7.84 11.05
C TRP A 34 26.61 8.88 11.21
N GLU A 35 26.30 9.31 12.43
CA GLU A 35 25.34 10.39 12.66
C GLU A 35 25.80 11.73 12.07
N ALA A 36 27.08 12.07 12.24
CA ALA A 36 27.66 13.29 11.67
C ALA A 36 27.63 13.26 10.14
N LYS A 37 28.10 12.17 9.53
CA LYS A 37 28.08 11.99 8.07
C LYS A 37 26.66 12.01 7.52
N HIS A 38 25.71 11.38 8.19
CA HIS A 38 24.32 11.37 7.76
C HIS A 38 23.70 12.77 7.81
N LYS A 39 23.95 13.54 8.88
CA LYS A 39 23.51 14.94 8.98
C LYS A 39 24.12 15.82 7.90
N GLU A 40 25.38 15.60 7.55
CA GLU A 40 26.06 16.30 6.47
C GLU A 40 25.41 16.00 5.12
N VAL A 41 25.20 14.73 4.77
CA VAL A 41 24.58 14.31 3.51
C VAL A 41 23.15 14.82 3.37
N ASN A 42 22.38 14.80 4.45
CA ASN A 42 20.97 15.21 4.40
C ASN A 42 20.78 16.73 4.54
N GLU A 43 21.82 17.51 4.91
CA GLU A 43 21.78 18.98 4.98
C GLU A 43 20.58 19.52 5.81
N GLY A 44 20.21 18.80 6.86
CA GLY A 44 19.08 19.13 7.74
C GLY A 44 17.69 18.82 7.18
N PHE A 45 17.58 18.16 6.03
CA PHE A 45 16.32 17.57 5.56
C PHE A 45 16.07 16.23 6.25
N VAL A 46 14.79 15.88 6.42
CA VAL A 46 14.37 14.54 6.82
C VAL A 46 13.94 13.76 5.59
N VAL A 47 14.50 12.57 5.41
CA VAL A 47 14.33 11.75 4.22
C VAL A 47 13.52 10.49 4.52
N THR A 48 12.43 10.30 3.79
CA THR A 48 11.62 9.06 3.74
C THR A 48 11.70 8.44 2.34
N ARG A 49 11.13 7.24 2.16
CA ARG A 49 10.98 6.64 0.81
C ARG A 49 9.69 5.85 0.63
N PHE A 50 9.11 5.92 -0.56
CA PHE A 50 8.06 5.01 -1.03
C PHE A 50 8.68 4.02 -2.04
N PRO A 51 8.92 2.74 -1.66
CA PRO A 51 9.64 1.79 -2.49
C PRO A 51 8.74 0.66 -3.05
N PRO A 52 7.81 0.90 -4.00
CA PRO A 52 6.99 -0.19 -4.55
C PRO A 52 7.81 -1.11 -5.47
N GLU A 53 7.51 -2.40 -5.41
CA GLU A 53 7.97 -3.36 -6.41
C GLU A 53 7.19 -3.17 -7.73
N PRO A 54 7.84 -3.03 -8.90
CA PRO A 54 7.16 -2.82 -10.18
C PRO A 54 6.59 -4.11 -10.79
N ASN A 55 5.87 -4.90 -9.99
CA ASN A 55 5.35 -6.20 -10.40
C ASN A 55 3.82 -6.32 -10.41
N GLY A 56 3.10 -5.23 -10.14
CA GLY A 56 1.65 -5.21 -10.13
C GLY A 56 1.08 -3.81 -9.97
N TYR A 57 -0.22 -3.71 -10.23
CA TYR A 57 -0.96 -2.46 -10.06
C TYR A 57 -1.13 -2.08 -8.59
N LEU A 58 -0.96 -0.78 -8.31
CA LEU A 58 -1.22 -0.23 -6.98
C LEU A 58 -2.72 -0.27 -6.65
N HIS A 59 -3.01 -0.23 -5.36
CA HIS A 59 -4.36 -0.29 -4.79
C HIS A 59 -4.47 0.67 -3.61
N VAL A 60 -5.66 0.87 -3.05
CA VAL A 60 -5.88 1.83 -1.95
C VAL A 60 -4.95 1.64 -0.74
N GLY A 61 -4.50 0.41 -0.45
CA GLY A 61 -3.46 0.18 0.56
C GLY A 61 -2.11 0.87 0.27
N HIS A 62 -1.73 0.99 -1.01
CA HIS A 62 -0.55 1.72 -1.44
C HIS A 62 -0.76 3.24 -1.32
N ALA A 63 -1.99 3.75 -1.53
CA ALA A 63 -2.30 5.16 -1.22
C ALA A 63 -2.08 5.49 0.26
N LYS A 64 -2.41 4.57 1.19
CA LYS A 64 -2.07 4.74 2.62
C LYS A 64 -0.56 4.81 2.83
N SER A 65 0.21 3.94 2.18
CA SER A 65 1.69 3.96 2.27
C SER A 65 2.29 5.25 1.70
N MET A 66 1.78 5.73 0.56
CA MET A 66 2.19 7.02 -0.01
C MET A 66 1.85 8.17 0.94
N SER A 67 0.61 8.26 1.42
CA SER A 67 0.20 9.30 2.36
C SER A 67 1.05 9.29 3.64
N MET A 68 1.45 8.12 4.12
CA MET A 68 2.36 8.00 5.25
C MET A 68 3.76 8.55 4.93
N ASN A 69 4.38 8.10 3.83
CA ASN A 69 5.76 8.47 3.50
C ASN A 69 5.91 9.93 3.04
N PHE A 70 4.96 10.44 2.26
CA PHE A 70 5.03 11.79 1.67
C PHE A 70 4.43 12.89 2.58
N SER A 71 3.67 12.55 3.62
CA SER A 71 2.97 13.55 4.44
C SER A 71 2.91 13.19 5.92
N GLN A 72 2.15 12.15 6.30
CA GLN A 72 1.79 11.96 7.72
C GLN A 72 2.99 11.69 8.62
N ALA A 73 4.05 11.06 8.11
CA ALA A 73 5.28 10.86 8.87
C ALA A 73 5.92 12.18 9.28
N PHE A 74 6.03 13.14 8.35
CA PHE A 74 6.59 14.45 8.62
C PHE A 74 5.74 15.26 9.60
N ASP A 75 4.41 15.22 9.44
CA ASP A 75 3.48 15.89 10.35
C ASP A 75 3.62 15.35 11.78
N LYS A 76 3.73 14.02 11.93
CA LYS A 76 3.93 13.36 13.22
C LYS A 76 5.30 13.64 13.85
N LEU A 77 6.30 13.93 13.03
CA LEU A 77 7.66 14.28 13.47
C LEU A 77 7.84 15.79 13.68
N GLY A 78 6.84 16.62 13.35
CA GLY A 78 6.93 18.07 13.44
C GLY A 78 7.92 18.70 12.43
N VAL A 79 8.18 18.02 11.30
CA VAL A 79 9.15 18.50 10.30
C VAL A 79 8.50 19.58 9.45
N ALA A 80 9.15 20.75 9.35
CA ALA A 80 8.70 21.85 8.50
C ALA A 80 8.66 21.45 7.01
N GLU A 81 7.70 21.97 6.24
CA GLU A 81 7.46 21.56 4.85
C GLU A 81 8.69 21.71 3.94
N ASP A 82 9.49 22.77 4.14
CA ASP A 82 10.72 23.06 3.41
C ASP A 82 11.89 22.12 3.76
N LYS A 83 11.72 21.24 4.75
CA LYS A 83 12.71 20.25 5.21
C LYS A 83 12.28 18.80 4.95
N ARG A 84 11.23 18.59 4.15
CA ARG A 84 10.70 17.25 3.82
C ARG A 84 11.27 16.76 2.49
N ARG A 85 11.84 15.55 2.48
CA ARG A 85 12.24 14.85 1.25
C ARG A 85 11.71 13.43 1.25
N THR A 86 11.08 13.02 0.14
CA THR A 86 10.68 11.62 -0.05
C THR A 86 11.24 11.12 -1.37
N ILE A 87 11.99 10.01 -1.29
CA ILE A 87 12.47 9.28 -2.46
C ILE A 87 11.36 8.36 -2.95
N PHE A 88 11.14 8.35 -4.27
CA PHE A 88 10.33 7.33 -4.93
C PHE A 88 11.28 6.30 -5.53
N ARG A 89 11.35 5.12 -4.93
CA ARG A 89 12.29 4.08 -5.36
C ARG A 89 11.54 2.96 -6.05
N TYR A 90 11.89 2.61 -7.28
CA TYR A 90 11.47 1.32 -7.81
C TYR A 90 12.29 0.23 -7.13
N ASP A 91 11.63 -0.64 -6.36
CA ASP A 91 12.29 -1.82 -5.82
C ASP A 91 12.35 -2.91 -6.87
N ASP A 92 13.24 -2.71 -7.83
CA ASP A 92 13.44 -3.50 -9.03
C ASP A 92 14.56 -4.53 -8.83
N THR A 93 14.44 -5.36 -7.80
CA THR A 93 15.43 -6.42 -7.51
C THR A 93 15.13 -7.74 -8.22
N ASN A 94 13.99 -7.86 -8.92
CA ASN A 94 13.50 -9.12 -9.46
C ASN A 94 13.22 -9.03 -10.97
N PRO A 95 14.17 -9.45 -11.82
CA PRO A 95 14.10 -9.21 -13.27
C PRO A 95 12.91 -9.88 -13.97
N GLU A 96 12.34 -10.96 -13.40
CA GLU A 96 11.21 -11.69 -14.00
C GLU A 96 9.85 -11.02 -13.74
N ALA A 97 9.73 -10.29 -12.64
CA ALA A 97 8.43 -9.82 -12.15
C ALA A 97 8.06 -8.44 -12.69
N GLU A 98 9.02 -7.79 -13.34
CA GLU A 98 8.96 -6.38 -13.69
C GLU A 98 8.52 -6.20 -15.12
N SER A 99 7.52 -5.35 -15.33
CA SER A 99 7.07 -4.97 -16.67
C SER A 99 7.07 -3.45 -16.79
N GLN A 100 7.38 -2.97 -17.99
CA GLN A 100 7.33 -1.55 -18.32
C GLN A 100 5.93 -0.96 -18.03
N GLU A 101 4.87 -1.74 -18.29
CA GLU A 101 3.48 -1.39 -17.97
C GLU A 101 3.28 -1.07 -16.47
N TYR A 102 3.84 -1.87 -15.56
CA TYR A 102 3.74 -1.60 -14.12
C TYR A 102 4.56 -0.39 -13.69
N ILE A 103 5.76 -0.20 -14.25
CA ILE A 103 6.60 0.97 -13.97
C ILE A 103 5.85 2.26 -14.30
N GLU A 104 5.26 2.31 -15.50
CA GLU A 104 4.47 3.45 -15.99
C GLU A 104 3.18 3.65 -15.18
N ALA A 105 2.45 2.57 -14.88
CA ALA A 105 1.22 2.64 -14.09
C ALA A 105 1.47 3.15 -12.66
N ILE A 106 2.55 2.69 -12.01
CA ILE A 106 2.95 3.15 -10.67
C ILE A 106 3.30 4.64 -10.71
N ARG A 107 4.10 5.08 -11.68
CA ARG A 107 4.44 6.52 -11.85
C ARG A 107 3.18 7.36 -12.03
N ALA A 108 2.30 6.96 -12.96
CA ALA A 108 1.05 7.65 -13.22
C ALA A 108 0.13 7.71 -12.00
N ASN A 109 0.17 6.71 -11.11
CA ASN A 109 -0.58 6.71 -9.85
C ASN A 109 0.01 7.65 -8.80
N VAL A 110 1.34 7.72 -8.68
CA VAL A 110 2.03 8.69 -7.81
C VAL A 110 1.69 10.11 -8.25
N ASP A 111 1.80 10.40 -9.56
CA ASP A 111 1.45 11.70 -10.15
C ASP A 111 -0.02 12.04 -9.96
N TRP A 112 -0.92 11.08 -10.24
CA TRP A 112 -2.35 11.28 -10.11
C TRP A 112 -2.77 11.63 -8.68
N LEU A 113 -2.15 11.00 -7.67
CA LEU A 113 -2.40 11.33 -6.26
C LEU A 113 -1.81 12.68 -5.82
N GLY A 114 -1.03 13.34 -6.67
CA GLY A 114 -0.45 14.66 -6.42
C GLY A 114 0.86 14.64 -5.64
N TRP A 115 1.50 13.47 -5.47
CA TRP A 115 2.76 13.36 -4.74
C TRP A 115 3.94 13.77 -5.61
N LYS A 116 4.86 14.56 -5.05
CA LYS A 116 6.08 15.03 -5.72
C LYS A 116 7.32 14.45 -5.02
N PRO A 117 7.92 13.39 -5.55
CA PRO A 117 9.18 12.87 -5.04
C PRO A 117 10.31 13.87 -5.21
N TRP A 118 11.21 13.93 -4.23
CA TRP A 118 12.44 14.71 -4.33
C TRP A 118 13.40 14.08 -5.36
N LYS A 119 13.47 12.75 -5.37
CA LYS A 119 14.26 11.96 -6.32
C LYS A 119 13.50 10.69 -6.70
N THR A 120 13.71 10.22 -7.92
CA THR A 120 13.35 8.86 -8.34
C THR A 120 14.61 8.02 -8.47
N THR A 121 14.63 6.82 -7.88
CA THR A 121 15.77 5.91 -7.89
C THR A 121 15.33 4.49 -8.23
N TYR A 122 16.28 3.64 -8.60
CA TYR A 122 16.06 2.21 -8.84
C TYR A 122 17.01 1.41 -7.96
N SER A 123 16.52 0.38 -7.26
CA SER A 123 17.37 -0.56 -6.52
C SER A 123 18.48 -1.15 -7.41
N SER A 124 18.21 -1.34 -8.71
CA SER A 124 19.14 -1.84 -9.71
C SER A 124 20.34 -0.94 -9.99
N GLU A 125 20.24 0.38 -9.74
CA GLU A 125 21.38 1.32 -9.83
C GLU A 125 22.46 1.01 -8.80
N TYR A 126 22.10 0.34 -7.71
CA TYR A 126 22.99 0.00 -6.61
C TYR A 126 23.62 -1.39 -6.74
N PHE A 127 23.36 -2.16 -7.81
CA PHE A 127 23.84 -3.55 -7.93
C PHE A 127 25.35 -3.70 -7.86
N ASP A 128 26.13 -2.76 -8.42
CA ASP A 128 27.59 -2.78 -8.28
C ASP A 128 28.03 -2.66 -6.81
N GLN A 129 27.42 -1.75 -6.06
CA GLN A 129 27.70 -1.55 -4.63
C GLN A 129 27.22 -2.74 -3.79
N LEU A 130 26.03 -3.27 -4.08
CA LEU A 130 25.50 -4.48 -3.44
C LEU A 130 26.39 -5.69 -3.69
N TYR A 131 26.99 -5.81 -4.88
CA TYR A 131 27.94 -6.89 -5.18
C TYR A 131 29.27 -6.70 -4.42
N ALA A 132 29.76 -5.46 -4.34
CA ALA A 132 30.96 -5.14 -3.55
C ALA A 132 30.77 -5.47 -2.05
N PHE A 133 29.62 -5.12 -1.46
CA PHE A 133 29.29 -5.51 -0.09
C PHE A 133 29.16 -7.02 0.08
N ALA A 134 28.69 -7.75 -0.93
CA ALA A 134 28.65 -9.20 -0.88
C ALA A 134 30.05 -9.80 -0.82
N LEU A 135 31.00 -9.27 -1.59
CA LEU A 135 32.41 -9.64 -1.51
C LEU A 135 33.00 -9.33 -0.12
N GLU A 136 32.72 -8.15 0.42
CA GLU A 136 33.16 -7.75 1.77
C GLU A 136 32.65 -8.72 2.85
N LEU A 137 31.38 -9.12 2.77
CA LEU A 137 30.80 -10.11 3.68
C LEU A 137 31.50 -11.47 3.56
N ILE A 138 31.85 -11.90 2.35
CA ILE A 138 32.62 -13.13 2.15
C ILE A 138 34.01 -12.99 2.78
N HIS A 139 34.70 -11.87 2.58
CA HIS A 139 36.01 -11.60 3.20
C HIS A 139 35.95 -11.59 4.73
N LYS A 140 34.90 -11.01 5.31
CA LYS A 140 34.64 -11.02 6.76
C LYS A 140 34.21 -12.39 7.30
N GLY A 141 34.05 -13.41 6.43
CA GLY A 141 33.55 -14.74 6.80
C GLY A 141 32.07 -14.77 7.17
N ARG A 142 31.32 -13.73 6.81
CA ARG A 142 29.91 -13.47 7.13
C ARG A 142 28.95 -13.82 6.00
N ALA A 143 29.45 -14.36 4.89
CA ALA A 143 28.64 -14.97 3.83
C ALA A 143 29.36 -16.18 3.24
N TYR A 144 28.60 -17.09 2.64
CA TYR A 144 29.12 -18.30 1.99
C TYR A 144 28.25 -18.72 0.81
N VAL A 145 28.86 -19.36 -0.19
CA VAL A 145 28.13 -19.92 -1.33
C VAL A 145 27.63 -21.31 -0.97
N CYS A 146 26.32 -21.50 -1.09
CA CYS A 146 25.61 -22.73 -0.79
C CYS A 146 25.09 -23.38 -2.07
N HIS A 147 25.30 -24.70 -2.21
CA HIS A 147 24.81 -25.51 -3.33
C HIS A 147 23.64 -26.42 -2.93
N GLN A 148 23.04 -26.19 -1.76
CA GLN A 148 21.81 -26.87 -1.39
C GLN A 148 20.68 -26.41 -2.31
N SER A 149 19.88 -27.36 -2.78
CA SER A 149 18.60 -27.12 -3.43
C SER A 149 17.61 -26.43 -2.47
N LYS A 150 16.56 -25.84 -3.04
CA LYS A 150 15.49 -25.22 -2.25
C LYS A 150 14.86 -26.19 -1.23
N ALA A 151 14.69 -27.46 -1.61
CA ALA A 151 14.11 -28.49 -0.73
C ALA A 151 15.03 -28.80 0.46
N GLU A 152 16.34 -28.89 0.23
CA GLU A 152 17.32 -29.10 1.31
C GLU A 152 17.42 -27.90 2.24
N ILE A 153 17.36 -26.66 1.72
CA ILE A 153 17.32 -25.46 2.56
C ILE A 153 16.05 -25.43 3.42
N GLU A 154 14.88 -25.79 2.85
CA GLU A 154 13.64 -25.87 3.64
C GLU A 154 13.71 -26.98 4.68
N ALA A 155 14.31 -28.14 4.37
CA ALA A 155 14.52 -29.21 5.33
C ALA A 155 15.41 -28.74 6.50
N SER A 156 16.55 -28.09 6.21
CA SER A 156 17.41 -27.46 7.22
C SER A 156 16.65 -26.46 8.11
N ARG A 157 15.76 -25.65 7.52
CA ARG A 157 14.93 -24.68 8.26
C ARG A 157 13.79 -25.32 9.04
N SER A 158 13.25 -26.44 8.56
CA SER A 158 12.22 -27.20 9.29
C SER A 158 12.78 -27.75 10.59
N ILE A 159 14.02 -28.28 10.56
CA ILE A 159 14.73 -28.73 11.76
C ILE A 159 14.76 -27.60 12.80
N LEU A 160 15.23 -26.41 12.43
CA LEU A 160 15.28 -25.25 13.33
C LEU A 160 13.89 -24.86 13.86
N ARG A 161 12.88 -24.87 13.00
CA ARG A 161 11.50 -24.50 13.35
C ARG A 161 10.88 -25.45 14.36
N ASP A 162 10.98 -26.76 14.11
CA ASP A 162 10.44 -27.79 14.99
C ASP A 162 11.11 -27.71 16.37
N LEU A 163 12.41 -27.44 16.40
CA LEU A 163 13.17 -27.33 17.64
C LEU A 163 12.89 -26.06 18.41
N HIS A 164 12.77 -24.89 17.77
CA HIS A 164 12.34 -23.68 18.48
C HIS A 164 10.90 -23.80 19.00
N GLY A 165 10.03 -24.51 18.28
CA GLY A 165 8.69 -24.87 18.75
C GLY A 165 8.71 -25.75 20.00
N ARG A 166 9.52 -26.83 19.98
CA ARG A 166 9.64 -27.75 21.12
C ARG A 166 10.43 -27.15 22.29
N ALA A 167 11.46 -26.35 22.05
CA ALA A 167 12.19 -25.62 23.09
C ALA A 167 11.25 -24.72 23.89
N SER A 168 10.32 -24.03 23.21
CA SER A 168 9.30 -23.19 23.86
C SER A 168 8.24 -23.99 24.61
N ALA A 169 7.97 -25.25 24.24
CA ALA A 169 6.91 -26.08 24.83
C ALA A 169 7.43 -27.06 25.91
N GLU A 170 8.66 -27.55 25.76
CA GLU A 170 9.24 -28.65 26.54
C GLU A 170 10.52 -28.22 27.30
N GLY A 171 10.95 -26.95 27.19
CA GLY A 171 12.14 -26.44 27.88
C GLY A 171 13.47 -26.99 27.36
N LEU A 172 13.50 -27.50 26.13
CA LEU A 172 14.70 -28.07 25.51
C LEU A 172 15.72 -26.98 25.14
N VAL A 173 17.02 -27.30 25.31
CA VAL A 173 18.15 -26.43 24.96
C VAL A 173 18.69 -26.82 23.58
N LEU A 174 18.96 -25.83 22.72
CA LEU A 174 19.64 -26.06 21.44
C LEU A 174 21.08 -26.53 21.69
N THR A 175 21.40 -27.78 21.32
CA THR A 175 22.76 -28.32 21.40
C THR A 175 23.56 -28.01 20.14
N GLU A 176 24.88 -27.98 20.27
CA GLU A 176 25.80 -27.77 19.14
C GLU A 176 25.62 -28.81 18.02
N SER A 177 25.35 -30.06 18.38
CA SER A 177 25.07 -31.16 17.43
C SER A 177 23.84 -30.90 16.55
N VAL A 178 22.84 -30.24 17.11
CA VAL A 178 21.58 -29.92 16.45
C VAL A 178 21.75 -28.74 15.50
N LEU A 179 22.46 -27.70 15.92
CA LEU A 179 22.82 -26.58 15.05
C LEU A 179 23.68 -27.06 13.87
N ALA A 180 24.60 -28.00 14.10
CA ALA A 180 25.40 -28.61 13.05
C ALA A 180 24.54 -29.40 12.03
N ALA A 181 23.52 -30.14 12.50
CA ALA A 181 22.60 -30.87 11.62
C ALA A 181 21.72 -29.95 10.76
N ALA A 182 21.36 -28.77 11.27
CA ALA A 182 20.61 -27.78 10.50
C ALA A 182 21.51 -26.93 9.57
N ALA A 183 22.80 -26.79 9.87
CA ALA A 183 23.71 -25.97 9.10
C ALA A 183 23.89 -26.51 7.66
N SER A 184 24.01 -25.61 6.69
CA SER A 184 24.43 -25.99 5.35
C SER A 184 25.80 -26.71 5.41
N PRO A 185 26.00 -27.83 4.69
CA PRO A 185 27.31 -28.49 4.58
C PRO A 185 28.40 -27.54 4.05
N PHE A 186 27.99 -26.48 3.34
CA PHE A 186 28.87 -25.48 2.75
C PHE A 186 29.13 -24.26 3.65
N ARG A 187 28.54 -24.20 4.85
CA ARG A 187 28.60 -23.01 5.74
C ARG A 187 30.02 -22.64 6.15
N ASN A 188 30.89 -23.65 6.32
CA ASN A 188 32.27 -23.47 6.77
C ASN A 188 33.30 -23.48 5.63
N ARG A 189 32.87 -23.25 4.38
CA ARG A 189 33.81 -23.04 3.26
C ARG A 189 34.79 -21.91 3.55
N SER A 190 36.01 -22.06 3.04
CA SER A 190 37.03 -21.01 3.12
C SER A 190 36.61 -19.74 2.38
N VAL A 191 37.16 -18.60 2.77
CA VAL A 191 36.94 -17.31 2.09
C VAL A 191 37.31 -17.42 0.61
N ALA A 192 38.46 -18.03 0.30
CA ALA A 192 38.94 -18.21 -1.07
C ALA A 192 37.99 -19.05 -1.93
N ASP A 193 37.45 -20.15 -1.39
CA ASP A 193 36.48 -20.97 -2.11
C ASP A 193 35.17 -20.22 -2.34
N ASN A 194 34.68 -19.47 -1.35
CA ASN A 194 33.46 -18.69 -1.48
C ASN A 194 33.59 -17.60 -2.55
N LEU A 195 34.70 -16.86 -2.58
CA LEU A 195 34.98 -15.87 -3.63
C LEU A 195 35.02 -16.51 -5.01
N ARG A 196 35.73 -17.64 -5.15
CA ARG A 196 35.79 -18.39 -6.41
C ARG A 196 34.40 -18.82 -6.87
N HIS A 197 33.59 -19.41 -5.98
CA HIS A 197 32.24 -19.85 -6.33
C HIS A 197 31.31 -18.68 -6.64
N PHE A 198 31.40 -17.57 -5.92
CA PHE A 198 30.54 -16.41 -6.15
C PHE A 198 30.86 -15.72 -7.49
N GLU A 199 32.14 -15.64 -7.87
CA GLU A 199 32.53 -15.16 -9.20
C GLU A 199 32.04 -16.10 -10.31
N ARG A 200 32.09 -17.41 -10.11
CA ARG A 200 31.52 -18.39 -11.05
C ARG A 200 29.99 -18.22 -11.19
N MET A 201 29.29 -17.91 -10.10
CA MET A 201 27.86 -17.54 -10.16
C MET A 201 27.66 -16.29 -11.02
N ARG A 202 28.45 -15.22 -10.80
CA ARG A 202 28.37 -13.96 -11.57
C ARG A 202 28.66 -14.16 -13.06
N ARG A 203 29.56 -15.09 -13.41
CA ARG A 203 29.91 -15.47 -14.78
C ARG A 203 28.90 -16.41 -15.45
N GLY A 204 27.83 -16.82 -14.74
CA GLY A 204 26.80 -17.70 -15.29
C GLY A 204 27.22 -19.15 -15.44
N GLU A 205 28.23 -19.62 -14.68
CA GLU A 205 28.72 -21.01 -14.78
C GLU A 205 27.86 -22.03 -14.00
N TYR A 206 26.83 -21.58 -13.30
CA TYR A 206 25.89 -22.40 -12.55
C TYR A 206 24.47 -22.19 -13.07
N ALA A 207 23.69 -23.27 -13.17
CA ALA A 207 22.28 -23.19 -13.54
C ALA A 207 21.45 -22.42 -12.49
N GLU A 208 20.28 -21.92 -12.88
CA GLU A 208 19.35 -21.31 -11.91
C GLU A 208 19.04 -22.28 -10.76
N GLY A 209 19.11 -21.77 -9.53
CA GLY A 209 18.87 -22.56 -8.32
C GLY A 209 19.98 -23.55 -7.94
N ALA A 210 21.04 -23.71 -8.75
CA ALA A 210 22.16 -24.61 -8.45
C ALA A 210 23.12 -24.05 -7.39
N ALA A 211 23.16 -22.72 -7.22
CA ALA A 211 23.95 -22.07 -6.18
C ALA A 211 23.28 -20.76 -5.71
N SER A 212 23.50 -20.40 -4.45
CA SER A 212 23.08 -19.14 -3.86
C SER A 212 24.14 -18.60 -2.90
N LEU A 213 24.25 -17.28 -2.78
CA LEU A 213 25.02 -16.67 -1.69
C LEU A 213 24.09 -16.57 -0.47
N ARG A 214 24.50 -17.11 0.66
CA ARG A 214 23.78 -17.03 1.93
C ARG A 214 24.60 -16.24 2.94
N LEU A 215 23.91 -15.47 3.78
CA LEU A 215 24.55 -14.82 4.92
C LEU A 215 24.86 -15.85 6.01
N LYS A 216 25.97 -15.67 6.73
CA LYS A 216 26.36 -16.50 7.88
C LYS A 216 25.97 -15.77 9.15
N MET A 217 24.73 -15.98 9.55
CA MET A 217 24.04 -15.29 10.65
C MET A 217 23.97 -16.21 11.88
N GLN A 218 22.82 -16.24 12.56
CA GLN A 218 22.60 -16.93 13.84
C GLN A 218 21.51 -17.99 13.67
N LEU A 219 21.92 -19.25 13.52
CA LEU A 219 20.99 -20.38 13.35
C LEU A 219 20.24 -20.73 14.64
N ASP A 220 20.76 -20.31 15.79
CA ASP A 220 20.20 -20.47 17.13
C ASP A 220 19.23 -19.35 17.52
N SER A 221 19.09 -18.31 16.69
CA SER A 221 18.11 -17.25 16.94
C SER A 221 16.68 -17.80 16.80
N PRO A 222 15.74 -17.46 17.70
CA PRO A 222 14.33 -17.83 17.54
C PRO A 222 13.65 -17.13 16.36
N ASN A 223 14.32 -16.16 15.72
CA ASN A 223 13.81 -15.45 14.56
C ASN A 223 14.24 -16.15 13.26
N PRO A 224 13.30 -16.68 12.45
CA PRO A 224 13.63 -17.37 11.20
C PRO A 224 14.37 -16.50 10.17
N ASN A 225 14.26 -15.17 10.25
CA ASN A 225 14.98 -14.27 9.36
C ASN A 225 16.48 -14.21 9.66
N MET A 226 16.93 -14.77 10.78
CA MET A 226 18.35 -14.88 11.15
C MET A 226 18.96 -16.22 10.70
N TRP A 227 18.17 -17.12 10.10
CA TRP A 227 18.62 -18.45 9.68
C TRP A 227 19.27 -18.45 8.29
N ASP A 228 20.42 -17.77 8.21
CA ASP A 228 21.28 -17.71 7.02
C ASP A 228 20.47 -17.48 5.73
N PHE A 229 19.78 -16.33 5.63
CA PHE A 229 18.94 -16.06 4.47
C PHE A 229 19.77 -15.86 3.18
N VAL A 230 19.12 -16.05 2.04
CA VAL A 230 19.75 -15.96 0.72
C VAL A 230 19.94 -14.49 0.36
N ALA A 231 21.18 -14.07 0.15
CA ALA A 231 21.54 -12.73 -0.32
C ALA A 231 21.47 -12.61 -1.84
N TYR A 232 21.98 -13.60 -2.59
CA TYR A 232 21.96 -13.63 -4.06
C TYR A 232 21.46 -14.95 -4.61
N ARG A 233 20.74 -14.86 -5.74
CA ARG A 233 20.26 -15.99 -6.54
C ARG A 233 20.65 -15.83 -8.01
N ILE A 234 20.80 -16.93 -8.73
CA ILE A 234 21.07 -16.93 -10.17
C ILE A 234 19.74 -16.84 -10.93
N LYS A 235 19.68 -15.92 -11.90
CA LYS A 235 18.58 -15.79 -12.88
C LYS A 235 19.15 -15.39 -14.24
N PHE A 236 18.78 -16.11 -15.29
CA PHE A 236 19.21 -15.85 -16.67
C PHE A 236 18.15 -15.06 -17.43
N VAL A 237 17.70 -13.96 -16.83
CA VAL A 237 16.68 -13.08 -17.40
C VAL A 237 17.25 -11.66 -17.39
N PRO A 238 17.30 -10.95 -18.55
CA PRO A 238 17.74 -9.57 -18.59
C PRO A 238 16.90 -8.68 -17.67
N HIS A 239 17.55 -7.73 -17.01
CA HIS A 239 16.87 -6.76 -16.17
C HIS A 239 16.24 -5.65 -17.03
N PRO A 240 15.00 -5.19 -16.78
CA PRO A 240 14.37 -4.14 -17.58
C PRO A 240 15.14 -2.82 -17.59
N HIS A 241 15.68 -2.41 -16.43
CA HIS A 241 16.44 -1.16 -16.29
C HIS A 241 17.92 -1.26 -16.71
N ILE A 242 18.66 -2.28 -16.26
CA ILE A 242 20.13 -2.37 -16.45
C ILE A 242 20.58 -3.44 -17.46
N GLY A 243 19.63 -4.06 -18.17
CA GLY A 243 19.90 -5.04 -19.23
C GLY A 243 20.53 -6.35 -18.73
N SER A 244 21.42 -6.91 -19.55
CA SER A 244 22.03 -8.24 -19.33
C SER A 244 23.38 -8.19 -18.58
N LYS A 245 23.67 -7.09 -17.86
CA LYS A 245 24.94 -6.93 -17.13
C LYS A 245 25.13 -7.99 -16.04
N TRP A 246 24.04 -8.47 -15.45
CA TRP A 246 24.04 -9.40 -14.33
C TRP A 246 23.24 -10.66 -14.66
N CYS A 247 23.68 -11.80 -14.13
CA CYS A 247 22.90 -13.05 -14.08
C CYS A 247 22.72 -13.55 -12.63
N ILE A 248 23.19 -12.76 -11.66
CA ILE A 248 22.93 -12.95 -10.24
C ILE A 248 22.23 -11.71 -9.71
N TYR A 249 21.18 -11.90 -8.93
CA TYR A 249 20.34 -10.82 -8.44
C TYR A 249 20.26 -10.89 -6.93
N PRO A 250 20.39 -9.75 -6.23
CA PRO A 250 20.23 -9.70 -4.80
C PRO A 250 18.75 -9.95 -4.43
N THR A 251 18.51 -10.42 -3.22
CA THR A 251 17.15 -10.57 -2.70
C THR A 251 16.65 -9.27 -2.07
N TYR A 252 15.33 -9.18 -1.86
CA TYR A 252 14.70 -8.07 -1.15
C TYR A 252 15.37 -7.83 0.22
N ASP A 253 15.53 -8.88 1.03
CA ASP A 253 16.09 -8.74 2.39
C ASP A 253 17.53 -8.25 2.41
N TYR A 254 18.31 -8.56 1.37
CA TYR A 254 19.68 -8.07 1.23
C TYR A 254 19.72 -6.62 0.74
N THR A 255 18.86 -6.30 -0.24
CA THR A 255 18.88 -5.00 -0.92
C THR A 255 18.24 -3.91 -0.06
N HIS A 256 17.11 -4.22 0.57
CA HIS A 256 16.23 -3.23 1.19
C HIS A 256 16.98 -2.37 2.22
N CYS A 257 17.69 -2.97 3.16
CA CYS A 257 18.39 -2.22 4.20
C CYS A 257 19.62 -1.48 3.68
N ILE A 258 20.40 -2.12 2.79
CA ILE A 258 21.62 -1.51 2.26
C ILE A 258 21.27 -0.29 1.42
N VAL A 259 20.25 -0.35 0.57
CA VAL A 259 19.84 0.81 -0.24
C VAL A 259 19.25 1.91 0.64
N ASP A 260 18.46 1.58 1.67
CA ASP A 260 18.00 2.59 2.64
C ASP A 260 19.19 3.30 3.34
N ALA A 261 20.29 2.59 3.62
CA ALA A 261 21.51 3.18 4.18
C ALA A 261 22.26 4.06 3.16
N LEU A 262 22.42 3.58 1.92
CA LEU A 262 23.09 4.30 0.83
C LEU A 262 22.34 5.57 0.41
N GLU A 263 21.01 5.56 0.51
CA GLU A 263 20.15 6.71 0.24
C GLU A 263 20.02 7.64 1.45
N HIS A 264 20.69 7.35 2.57
CA HIS A 264 20.62 8.15 3.80
C HIS A 264 19.17 8.40 4.26
N ILE A 265 18.35 7.34 4.27
CA ILE A 265 16.96 7.42 4.75
C ILE A 265 16.95 7.62 6.28
N ASP A 266 16.30 8.68 6.77
CA ASP A 266 16.07 8.87 8.21
C ASP A 266 15.05 7.86 8.75
N TYR A 267 13.91 7.74 8.06
CA TYR A 267 12.78 6.91 8.46
C TYR A 267 12.39 5.91 7.37
N SER A 268 12.78 4.66 7.57
CA SER A 268 12.40 3.51 6.75
C SER A 268 11.03 3.00 7.20
N ILE A 269 9.98 3.48 6.54
CA ILE A 269 8.60 3.18 6.93
C ILE A 269 8.08 1.99 6.12
N CYS A 270 7.60 0.95 6.81
CA CYS A 270 7.05 -0.27 6.22
C CYS A 270 5.81 -0.74 6.97
N THR A 271 5.22 -1.87 6.56
CA THR A 271 4.07 -2.44 7.25
C THR A 271 4.49 -3.50 8.27
N LEU A 272 3.62 -3.82 9.24
CA LEU A 272 3.91 -4.78 10.33
C LEU A 272 4.27 -6.19 9.85
N GLU A 273 3.93 -6.56 8.62
CA GLU A 273 4.36 -7.82 8.02
C GLU A 273 5.89 -7.97 7.95
N PHE A 274 6.64 -6.87 8.05
CA PHE A 274 8.11 -6.85 8.03
C PHE A 274 8.73 -6.69 9.42
N GLU A 275 7.94 -6.65 10.51
CA GLU A 275 8.45 -6.42 11.86
C GLU A 275 9.51 -7.46 12.28
N THR A 276 9.30 -8.74 11.94
CA THR A 276 10.26 -9.81 12.25
C THR A 276 11.55 -9.72 11.45
N ARG A 277 11.58 -8.97 10.33
CA ARG A 277 12.77 -8.77 9.49
C ARG A 277 13.67 -7.64 10.00
N ARG A 278 13.23 -6.90 11.01
CA ARG A 278 13.98 -5.79 11.59
C ARG A 278 15.33 -6.24 12.17
N GLU A 279 15.38 -7.40 12.81
CA GLU A 279 16.62 -7.94 13.36
C GLU A 279 17.65 -8.21 12.26
N SER A 280 17.23 -8.90 11.18
CA SER A 280 18.07 -9.17 10.02
C SER A 280 18.48 -7.89 9.27
N TYR A 281 17.59 -6.88 9.23
CA TYR A 281 17.85 -5.56 8.65
C TYR A 281 19.05 -4.91 9.36
N TYR A 282 19.01 -4.79 10.69
CA TYR A 282 20.07 -4.15 11.46
C TYR A 282 21.34 -5.00 11.56
N TRP A 283 21.23 -6.33 11.60
CA TRP A 283 22.39 -7.22 11.57
C TRP A 283 23.24 -6.97 10.33
N LEU A 284 22.61 -6.87 9.15
CA LEU A 284 23.34 -6.69 7.90
C LEU A 284 24.05 -5.33 7.84
N LEU A 285 23.38 -4.26 8.29
CA LEU A 285 23.97 -2.93 8.35
C LEU A 285 25.12 -2.83 9.37
N ASP A 286 24.99 -3.50 10.51
CA ASP A 286 26.02 -3.54 11.55
C ASP A 286 27.29 -4.26 11.05
N VAL A 287 27.13 -5.43 10.42
CA VAL A 287 28.26 -6.21 9.89
C VAL A 287 29.00 -5.48 8.77
N LEU A 288 28.27 -4.69 7.96
CA LEU A 288 28.83 -3.86 6.90
C LEU A 288 29.33 -2.49 7.39
N ASP A 289 29.16 -2.17 8.67
CA ASP A 289 29.43 -0.83 9.23
C ASP A 289 28.79 0.28 8.40
N LEU A 290 27.49 0.18 8.14
CA LEU A 290 26.69 1.16 7.42
C LEU A 290 25.79 1.97 8.36
N TYR A 291 25.36 3.15 7.90
CA TYR A 291 24.32 3.92 8.57
C TYR A 291 23.05 3.06 8.75
N LYS A 292 22.39 3.22 9.89
CA LYS A 292 21.22 2.45 10.32
C LYS A 292 19.98 3.35 10.36
N PRO A 293 19.17 3.36 9.29
CA PRO A 293 17.89 4.08 9.25
C PRO A 293 16.96 3.68 10.38
N THR A 294 16.12 4.61 10.85
CA THR A 294 15.08 4.31 11.83
C THR A 294 13.93 3.58 11.15
N VAL A 295 13.71 2.31 11.48
CA VAL A 295 12.62 1.51 10.90
C VAL A 295 11.33 1.72 11.71
N TYR A 296 10.25 2.11 11.05
CA TYR A 296 8.93 2.24 11.65
C TYR A 296 7.90 1.40 10.89
N GLU A 297 7.23 0.46 11.57
CA GLU A 297 6.14 -0.31 11.00
C GLU A 297 4.77 0.28 11.37
N PHE A 298 3.83 0.20 10.43
CA PHE A 298 2.42 0.49 10.67
C PHE A 298 1.49 -0.64 10.19
N ALA A 299 0.27 -0.66 10.71
CA ALA A 299 -0.73 -1.61 10.27
C ALA A 299 -1.16 -1.38 8.82
N ARG A 300 -1.07 -2.45 8.01
CA ARG A 300 -1.63 -2.51 6.65
C ARG A 300 -3.08 -2.02 6.64
N LEU A 301 -3.51 -1.49 5.50
CA LEU A 301 -4.93 -1.20 5.29
C LEU A 301 -5.69 -2.51 5.00
N ASN A 302 -6.72 -2.78 5.79
CA ASN A 302 -7.74 -3.76 5.47
C ASN A 302 -9.10 -3.05 5.43
N ILE A 303 -9.91 -3.33 4.41
CA ILE A 303 -11.24 -2.75 4.25
C ILE A 303 -12.26 -3.88 4.13
N THR A 304 -13.40 -3.76 4.82
CA THR A 304 -14.51 -4.70 4.65
C THR A 304 -14.97 -4.77 3.19
N PHE A 305 -15.49 -5.93 2.76
CA PHE A 305 -16.00 -6.17 1.40
C PHE A 305 -14.98 -5.92 0.27
N THR A 306 -13.69 -5.82 0.59
CA THR A 306 -12.64 -5.49 -0.36
C THR A 306 -11.50 -6.50 -0.26
N VAL A 307 -10.87 -6.80 -1.39
CA VAL A 307 -9.69 -7.66 -1.45
C VAL A 307 -8.52 -6.85 -2.01
N LEU A 308 -7.39 -6.83 -1.29
CA LEU A 308 -6.19 -6.08 -1.69
C LEU A 308 -5.02 -6.99 -2.07
N SER A 309 -5.02 -8.27 -1.68
CA SER A 309 -3.90 -9.15 -2.00
C SER A 309 -3.79 -9.39 -3.51
N LYS A 310 -2.62 -9.14 -4.08
CA LYS A 310 -2.28 -9.38 -5.50
C LYS A 310 -2.76 -10.75 -6.00
N ARG A 311 -2.47 -11.82 -5.26
CA ARG A 311 -2.88 -13.20 -5.61
C ARG A 311 -4.39 -13.34 -5.80
N LYS A 312 -5.21 -12.71 -4.96
CA LYS A 312 -6.68 -12.79 -5.09
C LYS A 312 -7.21 -11.86 -6.18
N LEU A 313 -6.65 -10.65 -6.33
CA LEU A 313 -6.99 -9.73 -7.42
C LEU A 313 -6.71 -10.36 -8.79
N LEU A 314 -5.55 -11.00 -8.95
CA LEU A 314 -5.18 -11.72 -10.17
C LEU A 314 -6.22 -12.81 -10.51
N LYS A 315 -6.73 -13.55 -9.52
CA LYS A 315 -7.79 -14.54 -9.74
C LYS A 315 -9.09 -13.91 -10.25
N LEU A 316 -9.48 -12.73 -9.75
CA LEU A 316 -10.67 -12.04 -10.23
C LEU A 316 -10.54 -11.65 -11.71
N VAL A 317 -9.37 -11.13 -12.08
CA VAL A 317 -9.08 -10.68 -13.45
C VAL A 317 -8.98 -11.88 -14.40
N THR A 318 -8.16 -12.89 -14.05
CA THR A 318 -7.92 -14.07 -14.91
C THR A 318 -9.16 -14.94 -15.10
N HIS A 319 -10.06 -15.02 -14.13
CA HIS A 319 -11.34 -15.71 -14.27
C HIS A 319 -12.45 -14.86 -14.93
N GLY A 320 -12.14 -13.63 -15.39
CA GLY A 320 -13.11 -12.76 -16.04
C GLY A 320 -14.26 -12.27 -15.15
N LEU A 321 -14.13 -12.34 -13.83
CA LEU A 321 -15.15 -11.84 -12.88
C LEU A 321 -15.19 -10.30 -12.86
N VAL A 322 -14.13 -9.67 -13.35
CA VAL A 322 -14.00 -8.22 -13.57
C VAL A 322 -13.48 -7.96 -14.98
N ARG A 323 -13.70 -6.74 -15.50
CA ARG A 323 -13.34 -6.34 -16.88
C ARG A 323 -11.83 -6.19 -17.10
N GLY A 324 -11.06 -6.06 -16.02
CA GLY A 324 -9.62 -5.79 -16.06
C GLY A 324 -9.11 -5.24 -14.73
N TRP A 325 -7.85 -4.81 -14.71
CA TRP A 325 -7.20 -4.23 -13.52
C TRP A 325 -7.70 -2.83 -13.16
N ASP A 326 -8.33 -2.14 -14.10
CA ASP A 326 -8.94 -0.82 -13.92
C ASP A 326 -10.47 -0.91 -13.74
N ASP A 327 -11.04 -2.10 -13.53
CA ASP A 327 -12.48 -2.24 -13.32
C ASP A 327 -12.93 -1.43 -12.08
N PRO A 328 -13.98 -0.59 -12.18
CA PRO A 328 -14.47 0.23 -11.08
C PRO A 328 -14.84 -0.53 -9.80
N ARG A 329 -15.06 -1.84 -9.88
CA ARG A 329 -15.35 -2.69 -8.71
C ARG A 329 -14.09 -3.06 -7.93
N LEU A 330 -12.90 -2.93 -8.52
CA LEU A 330 -11.64 -3.20 -7.84
C LEU A 330 -11.19 -1.99 -7.01
N ALA A 331 -10.45 -2.27 -5.95
CA ALA A 331 -9.79 -1.27 -5.12
C ALA A 331 -8.37 -0.92 -5.61
N THR A 332 -8.04 -1.26 -6.87
CA THR A 332 -6.86 -0.74 -7.54
C THR A 332 -6.98 0.79 -7.67
N LEU A 333 -5.87 1.51 -7.70
CA LEU A 333 -5.92 2.97 -7.86
C LEU A 333 -6.51 3.34 -9.23
N ASN A 334 -6.18 2.58 -10.27
CA ASN A 334 -6.80 2.72 -11.59
C ASN A 334 -8.31 2.44 -11.58
N GLY A 335 -8.76 1.40 -10.87
CA GLY A 335 -10.17 1.09 -10.71
C GLY A 335 -10.94 2.19 -9.97
N LEU A 336 -10.39 2.70 -8.87
CA LEU A 336 -10.99 3.80 -8.12
C LEU A 336 -11.01 5.10 -8.93
N ARG A 337 -9.93 5.42 -9.65
CA ARG A 337 -9.88 6.56 -10.56
C ARG A 337 -10.96 6.44 -11.65
N ARG A 338 -11.07 5.28 -12.31
CA ARG A 338 -12.10 5.02 -13.33
C ARG A 338 -13.51 5.08 -12.76
N ARG A 339 -13.70 4.68 -11.50
CA ARG A 339 -14.97 4.80 -10.78
C ARG A 339 -15.40 6.25 -10.50
N GLY A 340 -14.48 7.22 -10.61
CA GLY A 340 -14.74 8.64 -10.34
C GLY A 340 -14.23 9.13 -8.98
N PHE A 341 -13.40 8.35 -8.27
CA PHE A 341 -12.66 8.88 -7.13
C PHE A 341 -11.61 9.88 -7.62
N SER A 342 -11.37 10.94 -6.86
CA SER A 342 -10.33 11.92 -7.09
C SER A 342 -9.19 11.75 -6.08
N ALA A 343 -8.02 12.32 -6.38
CA ALA A 343 -6.89 12.31 -5.46
C ALA A 343 -7.20 12.96 -4.10
N PRO A 344 -7.89 14.12 -4.02
CA PRO A 344 -8.31 14.68 -2.74
C PRO A 344 -9.13 13.70 -1.89
N ILE A 345 -10.04 12.92 -2.50
CA ILE A 345 -10.85 11.93 -1.78
C ILE A 345 -9.98 10.84 -1.15
N LEU A 346 -9.05 10.26 -1.91
CA LEU A 346 -8.20 9.19 -1.41
C LEU A 346 -7.18 9.68 -0.38
N ASN A 347 -6.62 10.88 -0.58
CA ASN A 347 -5.70 11.50 0.36
C ASN A 347 -6.41 11.86 1.67
N ALA A 348 -7.62 12.44 1.60
CA ALA A 348 -8.44 12.71 2.77
C ALA A 348 -8.83 11.43 3.52
N PHE A 349 -9.20 10.37 2.80
CA PHE A 349 -9.49 9.07 3.41
C PHE A 349 -8.26 8.49 4.13
N CYS A 350 -7.08 8.55 3.51
CA CYS A 350 -5.84 8.06 4.14
C CYS A 350 -5.45 8.87 5.38
N LYS A 351 -5.69 10.19 5.38
CA LYS A 351 -5.48 11.07 6.53
C LYS A 351 -6.47 10.77 7.66
N ASP A 352 -7.75 10.60 7.32
CA ASP A 352 -8.85 10.33 8.25
C ASP A 352 -8.69 8.97 8.99
N ILE A 353 -8.33 7.90 8.29
CA ILE A 353 -8.08 6.60 8.95
C ILE A 353 -6.81 6.62 9.82
N GLY A 354 -5.91 7.56 9.58
CA GLY A 354 -4.64 7.71 10.27
C GLY A 354 -3.73 6.48 10.18
N VAL A 355 -2.72 6.49 11.05
CA VAL A 355 -1.68 5.46 11.12
C VAL A 355 -1.50 5.01 12.56
N THR A 356 -1.61 3.70 12.74
CA THR A 356 -1.48 2.99 14.02
C THR A 356 -0.71 1.70 13.80
N ARG A 357 -0.07 1.19 14.87
CA ARG A 357 0.51 -0.16 14.91
C ARG A 357 -0.54 -1.25 15.23
N VAL A 358 -1.78 -0.87 15.55
CA VAL A 358 -2.84 -1.84 15.83
C VAL A 358 -3.54 -2.24 14.54
N GLN A 359 -3.55 -3.54 14.24
CA GLN A 359 -4.28 -4.09 13.11
C GLN A 359 -5.78 -3.85 13.29
N SER A 360 -6.40 -3.22 12.30
CA SER A 360 -7.83 -2.95 12.30
C SER A 360 -8.39 -3.10 10.89
N THR A 361 -9.69 -3.43 10.80
CA THR A 361 -10.41 -3.50 9.53
C THR A 361 -11.33 -2.29 9.44
N ILE A 362 -11.09 -1.45 8.44
CA ILE A 362 -11.87 -0.25 8.18
C ILE A 362 -13.14 -0.64 7.44
N GLN A 363 -14.27 -0.09 7.86
CA GLN A 363 -15.53 -0.27 7.15
C GLN A 363 -15.51 0.50 5.82
N ILE A 364 -15.89 -0.16 4.71
CA ILE A 364 -15.92 0.47 3.37
C ILE A 364 -16.81 1.72 3.32
N GLN A 365 -17.82 1.80 4.19
CA GLN A 365 -18.70 2.95 4.36
C GLN A 365 -17.92 4.22 4.70
N ARG A 366 -16.77 4.12 5.38
CA ARG A 366 -15.92 5.27 5.69
C ARG A 366 -15.30 5.88 4.44
N LEU A 367 -14.81 5.04 3.51
CA LEU A 367 -14.33 5.49 2.20
C LEU A 367 -15.46 6.17 1.40
N TYR A 368 -16.66 5.60 1.43
CA TYR A 368 -17.82 6.17 0.74
C TYR A 368 -18.33 7.45 1.39
N ALA A 369 -18.24 7.58 2.71
CA ALA A 369 -18.58 8.81 3.41
C ALA A 369 -17.67 9.96 3.00
N VAL A 370 -16.35 9.73 2.98
CA VAL A 370 -15.36 10.72 2.52
C VAL A 370 -15.62 11.07 1.04
N ALA A 371 -15.85 10.08 0.18
CA ALA A 371 -16.15 10.33 -1.22
C ALA A 371 -17.44 11.16 -1.41
N ARG A 372 -18.51 10.83 -0.69
CA ARG A 372 -19.78 11.57 -0.74
C ARG A 372 -19.64 13.01 -0.25
N ALA A 373 -18.83 13.26 0.78
CA ALA A 373 -18.60 14.62 1.26
C ALA A 373 -17.91 15.48 0.19
N HIS A 374 -16.81 14.98 -0.38
CA HIS A 374 -16.07 15.71 -1.43
C HIS A 374 -16.86 15.87 -2.74
N LEU A 375 -17.50 14.80 -3.24
CA LEU A 375 -18.34 14.90 -4.44
C LEU A 375 -19.61 15.72 -4.17
N GLY A 376 -20.09 15.68 -2.92
CA GLY A 376 -21.17 16.52 -2.43
C GLY A 376 -20.84 17.99 -2.60
N ASP A 377 -19.67 18.42 -2.15
CA ASP A 377 -19.23 19.81 -2.30
C ASP A 377 -18.90 20.20 -3.75
N ALA A 378 -18.13 19.36 -4.45
CA ALA A 378 -17.46 19.73 -5.69
C ALA A 378 -18.24 19.45 -6.98
N SER A 379 -19.33 18.69 -6.94
CA SER A 379 -20.04 18.27 -8.17
C SER A 379 -21.28 19.11 -8.44
N LYS A 380 -21.38 19.61 -9.68
CA LYS A 380 -22.62 20.21 -10.20
C LYS A 380 -23.78 19.21 -10.12
N ARG A 381 -24.97 19.68 -9.79
CA ARG A 381 -26.19 18.87 -9.81
C ARG A 381 -26.78 18.85 -11.20
N ALA A 382 -27.21 17.68 -11.61
CA ALA A 382 -27.98 17.46 -12.82
C ALA A 382 -29.13 16.49 -12.49
N MET A 383 -30.12 16.43 -13.37
CA MET A 383 -31.21 15.46 -13.31
C MET A 383 -30.96 14.39 -14.37
N ALA A 384 -31.03 13.13 -13.96
CA ALA A 384 -30.90 11.98 -14.86
C ALA A 384 -31.97 10.95 -14.48
N VAL A 385 -32.58 10.36 -15.49
CA VAL A 385 -33.56 9.29 -15.36
C VAL A 385 -32.90 8.00 -15.83
N LEU A 386 -32.84 6.99 -14.97
CA LEU A 386 -32.08 5.77 -15.26
C LEU A 386 -32.96 4.68 -15.88
N ASP A 387 -34.21 4.57 -15.42
CA ASP A 387 -35.23 3.71 -16.03
C ASP A 387 -36.42 4.57 -16.48
N PRO A 388 -36.43 5.05 -17.74
CA PRO A 388 -37.36 6.08 -18.18
C PRO A 388 -38.79 5.57 -18.34
N VAL A 389 -39.73 6.29 -17.74
CA VAL A 389 -41.16 6.25 -18.03
C VAL A 389 -41.56 7.57 -18.69
N PRO A 390 -42.07 7.55 -19.93
CA PRO A 390 -42.52 8.77 -20.59
C PRO A 390 -43.77 9.31 -19.91
N VAL A 391 -43.78 10.63 -19.68
CA VAL A 391 -44.93 11.39 -19.19
C VAL A 391 -45.30 12.40 -20.24
N VAL A 392 -46.59 12.45 -20.60
CA VAL A 392 -47.14 13.41 -21.55
C VAL A 392 -48.06 14.36 -20.79
N VAL A 393 -47.79 15.65 -20.89
CA VAL A 393 -48.63 16.69 -20.28
C VAL A 393 -49.75 17.06 -21.26
N ASP A 394 -51.00 16.86 -20.84
CA ASP A 394 -52.17 17.13 -21.67
C ASP A 394 -52.34 18.64 -21.92
N ASN A 395 -52.23 19.45 -20.87
CA ASN A 395 -52.33 20.92 -20.89
C ASN A 395 -50.95 21.60 -20.82
N TYR A 396 -50.06 21.25 -21.75
CA TYR A 396 -48.68 21.73 -21.75
C TYR A 396 -48.56 23.24 -22.03
N GLU A 397 -47.75 23.92 -21.22
CA GLU A 397 -47.25 25.27 -21.47
C GLU A 397 -45.71 25.28 -21.39
N PRO A 398 -45.00 26.04 -22.24
CA PRO A 398 -43.55 26.17 -22.17
C PRO A 398 -43.08 26.61 -20.78
N TYR A 399 -42.13 25.87 -20.21
CA TYR A 399 -41.58 26.15 -18.91
C TYR A 399 -40.08 25.91 -18.90
N THR A 400 -39.32 26.89 -18.43
CA THR A 400 -37.88 26.79 -18.22
C THR A 400 -37.58 27.07 -16.76
N CYS A 401 -36.78 26.22 -16.13
CA CYS A 401 -36.28 26.47 -14.79
C CYS A 401 -34.76 26.57 -14.76
N GLU A 402 -34.28 27.38 -13.83
CA GLU A 402 -32.86 27.46 -13.49
C GLU A 402 -32.54 26.43 -12.42
N VAL A 403 -31.69 25.46 -12.79
CA VAL A 403 -31.17 24.47 -11.86
C VAL A 403 -29.85 24.97 -11.31
N LEU A 404 -29.80 25.21 -10.01
CA LEU A 404 -28.57 25.58 -9.32
C LEU A 404 -27.55 24.44 -9.44
N ASP A 405 -26.32 24.78 -9.83
CA ASP A 405 -25.22 23.83 -9.93
C ASP A 405 -24.86 23.27 -8.53
N TYR A 406 -24.86 24.12 -7.50
CA TYR A 406 -24.45 23.78 -6.13
C TYR A 406 -25.51 24.18 -5.09
N PRO A 407 -26.69 23.56 -5.08
CA PRO A 407 -27.80 23.96 -4.20
C PRO A 407 -27.52 23.75 -2.69
N GLN A 408 -26.45 23.03 -2.34
CA GLN A 408 -25.99 22.88 -0.96
C GLN A 408 -25.24 24.11 -0.43
N ASP A 409 -24.72 24.96 -1.32
CA ASP A 409 -23.95 26.13 -0.93
C ASP A 409 -24.91 27.28 -0.58
N LYS A 410 -24.89 27.68 0.69
CA LYS A 410 -25.76 28.73 1.21
C LYS A 410 -25.04 30.08 1.28
N ASP A 411 -23.73 30.10 1.08
CA ASP A 411 -22.92 31.30 1.22
C ASP A 411 -22.78 32.01 -0.12
N VAL A 412 -23.33 33.23 -0.19
CA VAL A 412 -23.39 34.04 -1.41
C VAL A 412 -22.03 34.64 -1.76
N GLU A 413 -21.16 34.86 -0.79
CA GLU A 413 -19.85 35.51 -1.01
C GLU A 413 -18.80 34.58 -1.65
N HIS A 414 -18.89 33.27 -1.44
CA HIS A 414 -17.89 32.30 -1.91
C HIS A 414 -18.09 31.82 -3.38
N GLY A 415 -19.08 32.37 -4.09
CA GLY A 415 -19.04 32.45 -5.56
C GLY A 415 -19.41 31.18 -6.35
N ARG A 416 -20.15 30.22 -5.79
CA ARG A 416 -20.67 29.05 -6.54
C ARG A 416 -22.18 29.07 -6.79
N HIS A 417 -22.73 30.25 -7.13
CA HIS A 417 -24.17 30.45 -7.43
C HIS A 417 -24.51 30.28 -8.93
N SER A 418 -23.70 29.53 -9.69
CA SER A 418 -24.03 29.26 -11.09
C SER A 418 -25.27 28.36 -11.21
N SER A 419 -26.07 28.61 -12.24
CA SER A 419 -27.19 27.77 -12.64
C SER A 419 -27.08 27.41 -14.11
N HIS A 420 -27.87 26.41 -14.53
CA HIS A 420 -28.09 26.11 -15.93
C HIS A 420 -29.61 25.97 -16.20
N PRO A 421 -30.07 26.43 -17.37
CA PRO A 421 -31.46 26.31 -17.75
C PRO A 421 -31.81 24.85 -18.06
N VAL A 422 -33.00 24.43 -17.64
CA VAL A 422 -33.63 23.17 -18.02
C VAL A 422 -35.02 23.47 -18.57
N GLU A 423 -35.26 23.05 -19.80
CA GLU A 423 -36.55 23.23 -20.47
C GLU A 423 -37.43 22.00 -20.24
N LEU A 424 -38.63 22.23 -19.71
CA LEU A 424 -39.67 21.22 -19.64
C LEU A 424 -40.44 21.23 -20.96
N THR A 425 -40.42 20.12 -21.69
CA THR A 425 -41.23 19.93 -22.90
C THR A 425 -42.55 19.23 -22.57
N ARG A 426 -43.44 19.13 -23.57
CA ARG A 426 -44.70 18.38 -23.45
C ARG A 426 -44.48 16.93 -23.01
N THR A 427 -43.35 16.35 -23.39
CA THR A 427 -42.97 15.00 -23.01
C THR A 427 -41.68 15.03 -22.20
N PHE A 428 -41.73 14.48 -21.00
CA PHE A 428 -40.56 14.30 -20.15
C PHE A 428 -40.51 12.88 -19.61
N TYR A 429 -39.42 12.55 -18.93
CA TYR A 429 -39.23 11.22 -18.36
C TYR A 429 -39.16 11.32 -16.85
N LEU A 430 -39.76 10.34 -16.18
CA LEU A 430 -39.56 10.06 -14.77
C LEU A 430 -38.89 8.70 -14.63
N ASP A 431 -38.20 8.50 -13.50
CA ASP A 431 -37.69 7.18 -13.20
C ASP A 431 -38.85 6.23 -12.88
N ARG A 432 -38.76 4.99 -13.33
CA ARG A 432 -39.80 3.98 -13.13
C ARG A 432 -40.09 3.75 -11.66
N SER A 433 -39.11 3.90 -10.77
CA SER A 433 -39.35 3.79 -9.33
C SER A 433 -40.29 4.86 -8.78
N ASP A 434 -40.40 6.00 -9.47
CA ASP A 434 -41.23 7.15 -9.10
C ASP A 434 -42.65 7.08 -9.70
N VAL A 435 -42.99 6.03 -10.47
CA VAL A 435 -44.31 5.87 -11.11
C VAL A 435 -44.94 4.52 -10.73
N ARG A 436 -46.21 4.54 -10.32
CA ARG A 436 -47.01 3.32 -10.03
C ARG A 436 -48.40 3.41 -10.63
N SER A 437 -48.93 2.27 -11.06
CA SER A 437 -50.33 2.15 -11.51
C SER A 437 -51.33 2.16 -10.35
N VAL A 438 -50.89 1.79 -9.15
CA VAL A 438 -51.70 1.77 -7.92
C VAL A 438 -50.95 2.50 -6.81
N ASP A 439 -51.62 3.44 -6.14
CA ASP A 439 -51.04 4.14 -5.00
C ASP A 439 -50.96 3.21 -3.77
N SER A 440 -50.05 3.52 -2.86
CA SER A 440 -49.88 2.79 -1.60
C SER A 440 -49.49 3.74 -0.48
N ALA A 441 -49.91 3.46 0.74
CA ALA A 441 -49.51 4.23 1.91
C ALA A 441 -47.97 4.35 1.98
N GLY A 442 -47.46 5.59 2.11
CA GLY A 442 -46.02 5.88 2.17
C GLY A 442 -45.31 6.01 0.81
N PHE A 443 -46.02 5.87 -0.32
CA PHE A 443 -45.47 6.23 -1.63
C PHE A 443 -45.64 7.73 -1.87
N PHE A 444 -44.58 8.41 -2.34
CA PHE A 444 -44.59 9.86 -2.60
C PHE A 444 -44.41 10.22 -4.08
N GLY A 445 -44.29 9.21 -4.95
CA GLY A 445 -44.21 9.40 -6.39
C GLY A 445 -45.58 9.51 -7.07
N VAL A 446 -45.56 9.37 -8.39
CA VAL A 446 -46.69 9.49 -9.31
C VAL A 446 -47.54 8.22 -9.29
N ALA A 447 -48.82 8.39 -8.99
CA ALA A 447 -49.86 7.39 -9.20
C ALA A 447 -51.17 8.10 -9.58
N PRO A 448 -52.15 7.41 -10.18
CA PRO A 448 -53.41 8.02 -10.58
C PRO A 448 -54.03 8.89 -9.48
N SER A 449 -54.50 10.08 -9.85
CA SER A 449 -55.09 11.11 -8.99
C SER A 449 -54.13 11.79 -7.99
N LYS A 450 -52.84 11.44 -7.96
CA LYS A 450 -51.87 12.13 -7.10
C LYS A 450 -51.34 13.40 -7.73
N ILE A 451 -51.08 14.37 -6.85
CA ILE A 451 -50.43 15.63 -7.14
C ILE A 451 -48.96 15.50 -6.79
N VAL A 452 -48.06 15.72 -7.75
CA VAL A 452 -46.62 15.57 -7.59
C VAL A 452 -45.91 16.83 -8.08
N ARG A 453 -44.85 17.23 -7.37
CA ARG A 453 -44.00 18.37 -7.75
C ARG A 453 -42.77 17.87 -8.50
N LEU A 454 -42.54 18.40 -9.70
CA LEU A 454 -41.26 18.24 -10.38
C LEU A 454 -40.19 19.04 -9.64
N LYS A 455 -39.02 18.45 -9.41
CA LYS A 455 -37.91 19.17 -8.79
C LYS A 455 -37.52 20.36 -9.68
N TYR A 456 -37.48 21.56 -9.09
CA TYR A 456 -37.30 22.83 -9.82
C TYR A 456 -38.40 23.17 -10.83
N GLY A 457 -39.51 22.42 -10.87
CA GLY A 457 -40.56 22.58 -11.87
C GLY A 457 -41.96 22.75 -11.28
N PRO A 458 -42.98 22.74 -12.15
CA PRO A 458 -44.37 22.87 -11.74
C PRO A 458 -44.87 21.62 -11.01
N VAL A 459 -46.05 21.77 -10.42
CA VAL A 459 -46.83 20.68 -9.86
C VAL A 459 -47.78 20.16 -10.94
N PHE A 460 -47.93 18.84 -11.04
CA PHE A 460 -48.87 18.20 -11.98
C PHE A 460 -49.69 17.11 -11.29
N THR A 461 -50.84 16.80 -11.87
CA THR A 461 -51.73 15.73 -11.42
C THR A 461 -51.67 14.58 -12.41
N CYS A 462 -51.45 13.36 -11.91
CA CYS A 462 -51.48 12.16 -12.74
C CYS A 462 -52.93 11.79 -13.08
N THR A 463 -53.34 11.95 -14.34
CA THR A 463 -54.70 11.63 -14.80
C THR A 463 -54.88 10.13 -15.04
N ARG A 464 -53.88 9.48 -15.63
CA ARG A 464 -53.85 8.03 -15.86
C ARG A 464 -52.42 7.51 -15.95
N VAL A 465 -52.27 6.21 -15.77
CA VAL A 465 -51.03 5.46 -16.04
C VAL A 465 -51.38 4.33 -16.99
N ASP A 466 -50.88 4.40 -18.21
CA ASP A 466 -51.07 3.36 -19.21
C ASP A 466 -50.07 2.22 -18.94
N VAL A 467 -50.57 0.99 -18.85
CA VAL A 467 -49.76 -0.21 -18.58
C VAL A 467 -49.86 -1.20 -19.74
N ASP A 468 -48.71 -1.76 -20.14
CA ASP A 468 -48.70 -2.81 -21.15
C ASP A 468 -49.36 -4.09 -20.61
N ALA A 469 -50.14 -4.76 -21.45
CA ALA A 469 -50.85 -6.00 -21.10
C ALA A 469 -49.91 -7.15 -20.66
N SER A 470 -48.60 -7.04 -20.92
CA SER A 470 -47.59 -8.07 -20.61
C SER A 470 -46.93 -7.96 -19.24
N VAL A 471 -47.24 -6.95 -18.42
CA VAL A 471 -46.62 -6.76 -17.08
C VAL A 471 -47.47 -7.36 -15.94
N CYS A 472 -48.60 -8.00 -16.25
CA CYS A 472 -49.35 -8.83 -15.30
C CYS A 472 -48.87 -10.29 -15.31
N ARG A 473 -47.69 -10.57 -14.75
CA ARG A 473 -47.34 -11.90 -14.20
C ARG A 473 -46.50 -11.76 -12.95
#